data_AF-I3IP78-F1
#
_entry.id   AF-I3IP78-F1
#
_cell.length_a   1.000
_cell.length_b   1.000
_cell.length_c   1.000
_cell.angle_alpha   90.00
_cell.angle_beta   90.00
_cell.angle_gamma   90.00
#
_symmetry.space_group_name_H-M   'P 1'
#
loop_
_entity.id
_entity.type
_entity.pdbx_description
1 polymer ?
#
loop_
_entity_poly.entity_id
_entity_poly.type
_entity_poly.pdbx_seq_one_letter_code
_entity_poly.pdbx_strand_id
1 'polypeptide(L)'
;MGIFAGCDEAEFRIQETEFRSQNIEVKRKECGMERLPAKSFQDLIVWQKAHQFVLAVYGFSNDFPKKELYGLTSQIRRAAISIAANIAEGFKKKTRADKVRFMNISQGSLEECRYYLILTEDLKYGNGLKLMSQLEEVSKLLESYSTSILKSYL
;
A
#
# COMPACT_ATOMS: atom_id res chain seq x y z
N MET A 1 -42.90 20.67 -44.45
CA MET A 1 -41.53 21.04 -44.07
C MET A 1 -41.09 20.11 -42.95
N GLY A 2 -40.17 19.21 -43.25
CA GLY A 2 -39.57 18.28 -42.31
C GLY A 2 -38.40 17.61 -43.03
N ILE A 3 -37.23 18.24 -42.93
CA ILE A 3 -36.01 17.79 -43.60
C ILE A 3 -35.40 16.68 -42.73
N PHE A 4 -35.19 15.52 -43.33
CA PHE A 4 -34.23 14.54 -42.86
C PHE A 4 -33.27 14.21 -44.00
N ALA A 5 -32.04 13.91 -43.58
CA ALA A 5 -30.94 13.25 -44.26
C ALA A 5 -29.97 14.11 -45.09
N GLY A 6 -28.71 14.06 -44.64
CA GLY A 6 -27.55 14.52 -45.38
C GLY A 6 -26.30 14.65 -44.50
N CYS A 7 -26.03 13.71 -43.59
CA CYS A 7 -24.70 13.62 -42.97
C CYS A 7 -23.89 12.64 -43.83
N ASP A 8 -22.79 13.13 -44.37
CA ASP A 8 -21.96 12.42 -45.34
C ASP A 8 -21.25 11.23 -44.67
N GLU A 9 -21.13 10.08 -45.34
CA GLU A 9 -20.50 8.87 -44.79
C GLU A 9 -19.03 9.12 -44.39
N ALA A 10 -18.40 10.08 -45.06
CA ALA A 10 -17.06 10.58 -44.74
C ALA A 10 -17.03 11.36 -43.41
N GLU A 11 -18.05 12.17 -43.11
CA GLU A 11 -18.15 12.91 -41.84
C GLU A 11 -18.34 11.95 -40.65
N PHE A 12 -19.12 10.88 -40.83
CA PHE A 12 -19.30 9.86 -39.80
C PHE A 12 -18.00 9.10 -39.49
N ARG A 13 -17.21 8.75 -40.52
CA ARG A 13 -15.90 8.10 -40.34
C ARG A 13 -14.87 9.03 -39.70
N ILE A 14 -14.88 10.33 -40.02
CA ILE A 14 -14.01 11.31 -39.38
C ILE A 14 -14.35 11.42 -37.89
N GLN A 15 -15.63 11.52 -37.54
CA GLN A 15 -16.10 11.55 -36.15
C GLN A 15 -15.73 10.27 -35.38
N GLU A 16 -15.84 9.09 -36.00
CA GLU A 16 -15.48 7.82 -35.35
C GLU A 16 -13.96 7.68 -35.15
N THR A 17 -13.14 8.19 -36.08
CA THR A 17 -11.66 8.24 -35.93
C THR A 17 -11.19 9.27 -34.91
N GLU A 18 -11.83 10.44 -34.82
CA GLU A 18 -11.55 11.44 -33.77
C GLU A 18 -11.96 10.92 -32.39
N PHE A 19 -13.12 10.26 -32.27
CA PHE A 19 -13.57 9.67 -31.02
C PHE A 19 -12.67 8.50 -30.57
N ARG A 20 -12.14 7.70 -31.51
CA ARG A 20 -11.11 6.69 -31.21
C ARG A 20 -9.79 7.31 -30.78
N SER A 21 -9.36 8.38 -31.44
CA SER A 21 -8.12 9.10 -31.09
C SER A 21 -8.22 9.72 -29.69
N GLN A 22 -9.35 10.36 -29.36
CA GLN A 22 -9.63 10.91 -28.04
C GLN A 22 -9.67 9.81 -26.95
N ASN A 23 -10.29 8.66 -27.22
CA ASN A 23 -10.32 7.54 -26.27
C ASN A 23 -8.93 6.88 -26.07
N ILE A 24 -8.08 6.85 -27.09
CA ILE A 24 -6.69 6.38 -26.97
C ILE A 24 -5.86 7.37 -26.13
N GLU A 25 -6.10 8.67 -26.28
CA GLU A 25 -5.41 9.72 -25.50
C GLU A 25 -5.87 9.75 -24.04
N VAL A 26 -7.17 9.53 -23.78
CA VAL A 26 -7.74 9.34 -22.44
C VAL A 26 -7.20 8.06 -21.78
N LYS A 27 -7.15 6.93 -22.50
CA LYS A 27 -6.53 5.69 -21.99
C LYS A 27 -5.02 5.83 -21.74
N ARG A 28 -4.31 6.63 -22.55
CA ARG A 28 -2.89 6.93 -22.32
C ARG A 28 -2.69 7.83 -21.09
N LYS A 29 -3.59 8.76 -20.82
CA LYS A 29 -3.60 9.55 -19.57
C LYS A 29 -3.88 8.69 -18.33
N GLU A 30 -4.77 7.71 -18.42
CA GLU A 30 -5.01 6.74 -17.34
C GLU A 30 -3.81 5.81 -17.10
N CYS A 31 -3.05 5.50 -18.15
CA CYS A 31 -1.82 4.69 -18.11
C CYS A 31 -0.57 5.48 -17.65
N GLY A 32 -0.69 6.80 -17.50
CA GLY A 32 0.41 7.72 -17.19
C GLY A 32 0.04 8.71 -16.10
N MET A 33 -0.56 8.24 -15.00
CA MET A 33 -0.85 9.08 -13.85
C MET A 33 0.48 9.45 -13.17
N GLU A 34 1.04 10.60 -13.56
CA GLU A 34 2.17 11.23 -12.89
C GLU A 34 1.76 11.45 -11.42
N ARG A 35 2.23 10.57 -10.54
CA ARG A 35 1.86 10.63 -9.12
C ARG A 35 2.51 11.87 -8.54
N LEU A 36 1.69 12.87 -8.24
CA LEU A 36 2.13 14.07 -7.52
C LEU A 36 2.93 13.64 -6.27
N PRO A 37 4.02 14.35 -5.95
CA PRO A 37 4.83 14.01 -4.79
C PRO A 37 3.96 14.05 -3.51
N ALA A 38 4.07 12.98 -2.72
CA ALA A 38 3.35 12.86 -1.45
C ALA A 38 3.64 14.06 -0.54
N LYS A 39 2.60 14.69 0.02
CA LYS A 39 2.71 15.85 0.92
C LYS A 39 2.67 15.42 2.39
N SER A 40 2.00 14.30 2.66
CA SER A 40 1.93 13.64 3.96
C SER A 40 2.32 12.16 3.84
N PHE A 41 2.74 11.56 4.95
CA PHE A 41 2.97 10.11 5.00
C PHE A 41 1.67 9.32 4.73
N GLN A 42 0.51 9.94 5.00
CA GLN A 42 -0.80 9.35 4.74
C GLN A 42 -1.08 9.17 3.24
N ASP A 43 -0.39 9.92 2.37
CA ASP A 43 -0.49 9.77 0.92
C ASP A 43 0.28 8.53 0.42
N LEU A 44 1.15 7.95 1.26
CA LEU A 44 1.93 6.77 0.90
C LEU A 44 1.06 5.52 0.93
N ILE A 45 0.95 4.83 -0.21
CA ILE A 45 0.25 3.54 -0.30
C ILE A 45 0.81 2.51 0.69
N VAL A 46 2.14 2.45 0.84
CA VAL A 46 2.79 1.56 1.83
C VAL A 46 2.32 1.85 3.25
N TRP A 47 2.15 3.13 3.61
CA TRP A 47 1.67 3.50 4.94
C TRP A 47 0.19 3.14 5.12
N GLN A 48 -0.65 3.40 4.11
CA GLN A 48 -2.08 3.05 4.16
C GLN A 48 -2.26 1.55 4.38
N LYS A 49 -1.49 0.72 3.66
CA LYS A 49 -1.52 -0.74 3.79
C LYS A 49 -0.98 -1.20 5.14
N ALA A 50 0.12 -0.61 5.62
CA ALA A 50 0.64 -0.88 6.95
C ALA A 50 -0.39 -0.52 8.05
N HIS A 51 -1.09 0.60 7.92
CA HIS A 51 -2.13 1.00 8.86
C HIS A 51 -3.32 0.03 8.86
N GLN A 52 -3.77 -0.43 7.69
CA GLN A 52 -4.80 -1.46 7.60
C GLN A 52 -4.35 -2.79 8.23
N PHE A 53 -3.08 -3.17 8.06
CA PHE A 53 -2.50 -4.32 8.72
C PHE A 53 -2.53 -4.18 10.26
N VAL A 54 -2.20 -3.00 10.81
CA VAL A 54 -2.32 -2.73 12.25
C VAL A 54 -3.73 -2.98 12.76
N LEU A 55 -4.75 -2.43 12.09
CA LEU A 55 -6.15 -2.62 12.49
C LEU A 55 -6.55 -4.11 12.45
N ALA A 56 -6.11 -4.84 11.43
CA ALA A 56 -6.38 -6.26 11.30
C ALA A 56 -5.70 -7.08 12.42
N VAL A 57 -4.47 -6.75 12.81
CA VAL A 57 -3.77 -7.38 13.94
C VAL A 57 -4.52 -7.13 15.26
N TYR A 58 -5.03 -5.93 15.47
CA TYR A 58 -5.86 -5.63 16.66
C TYR A 58 -7.11 -6.50 16.70
N GLY A 59 -7.82 -6.62 15.57
CA GLY A 59 -8.99 -7.49 15.46
C GLY A 59 -8.66 -8.95 15.73
N PHE A 60 -7.63 -9.48 15.08
CA PHE A 60 -7.19 -10.88 15.21
C PHE A 60 -6.77 -11.25 16.64
N SER A 61 -6.04 -10.36 17.31
CA SER A 61 -5.51 -10.61 18.65
C SER A 61 -6.54 -10.44 19.78
N ASN A 62 -7.77 -10.03 19.48
CA ASN A 62 -8.84 -9.96 20.49
C ASN A 62 -9.32 -11.36 20.93
N ASP A 63 -9.17 -12.37 20.07
CA ASP A 63 -9.62 -13.73 20.34
C ASP A 63 -8.57 -14.58 21.08
N PHE A 64 -7.40 -14.00 21.39
CA PHE A 64 -6.34 -14.70 22.10
C PHE A 64 -6.72 -14.99 23.56
N PRO A 65 -6.16 -16.04 24.18
CA PRO A 65 -6.38 -16.32 25.60
C PRO A 65 -6.00 -15.12 26.48
N LYS A 66 -6.80 -14.81 27.51
CA LYS A 66 -6.56 -13.66 28.40
C LYS A 66 -5.17 -13.63 29.03
N LYS A 67 -4.55 -14.80 29.26
CA LYS A 67 -3.18 -14.92 29.77
C LYS A 67 -2.11 -14.32 28.85
N GLU A 68 -2.41 -14.17 27.56
CA GLU A 68 -1.51 -13.60 26.55
C GLU A 68 -1.63 -12.07 26.42
N LEU A 69 -2.50 -11.42 27.19
CA LEU A 69 -2.75 -9.98 27.10
C LEU A 69 -1.46 -9.16 27.15
N TYR A 70 -0.57 -9.50 28.10
CA TYR A 70 0.74 -8.88 28.26
C TYR A 70 1.85 -9.64 27.53
N GLY A 71 1.58 -10.88 27.12
CA GLY A 71 2.47 -11.72 26.31
C GLY A 71 2.28 -11.45 24.81
N LEU A 72 1.81 -12.45 24.07
CA LEU A 72 1.73 -12.43 22.62
C LEU A 72 0.85 -11.29 22.07
N THR A 73 -0.27 -10.98 22.72
CA THR A 73 -1.18 -9.90 22.30
C THR A 73 -0.47 -8.55 22.31
N SER A 74 0.31 -8.25 23.37
CA SER A 74 1.01 -6.98 23.47
C SER A 74 2.16 -6.88 22.45
N GLN A 75 2.87 -7.99 22.23
CA GLN A 75 4.04 -8.06 21.36
C GLN A 75 3.65 -7.88 19.89
N ILE A 76 2.66 -8.64 19.40
CA ILE A 76 2.26 -8.55 17.99
C ILE A 76 1.66 -7.18 17.65
N ARG A 77 0.90 -6.57 18.57
CA ARG A 77 0.36 -5.23 18.39
C ARG A 77 1.46 -4.17 18.33
N ARG A 78 2.45 -4.24 19.22
CA ARG A 78 3.60 -3.31 19.21
C ARG A 78 4.43 -3.42 17.94
N ALA A 79 4.73 -4.64 17.51
CA ALA A 79 5.43 -4.88 16.24
C ALA A 79 4.64 -4.29 15.06
N ALA A 80 3.33 -4.55 14.98
CA ALA A 80 2.50 -4.02 13.88
C ALA A 80 2.46 -2.48 13.88
N ILE A 81 2.24 -1.85 15.03
CA ILE A 81 2.24 -0.39 15.17
C ILE A 81 3.58 0.20 14.73
N SER A 82 4.68 -0.45 15.12
CA SER A 82 6.04 -0.01 14.80
C SER A 82 6.27 0.11 13.30
N ILE A 83 5.70 -0.80 12.47
CA ILE A 83 5.80 -0.72 11.00
C ILE A 83 5.23 0.62 10.50
N ALA A 84 3.98 0.93 10.83
CA ALA A 84 3.32 2.14 10.35
C ALA A 84 3.94 3.42 10.96
N ALA A 85 4.32 3.37 12.24
CA ALA A 85 4.92 4.50 12.94
C ALA A 85 6.29 4.87 12.36
N ASN A 86 7.15 3.89 12.07
CA ASN A 86 8.47 4.15 11.50
C ASN A 86 8.36 4.64 10.04
N ILE A 87 7.39 4.17 9.24
CA ILE A 87 7.14 4.75 7.91
C ILE A 87 6.78 6.23 8.02
N ALA A 88 5.89 6.59 8.95
CA ALA A 88 5.48 7.98 9.17
C ALA A 88 6.63 8.86 9.66
N GLU A 89 7.43 8.37 10.61
CA GLU A 89 8.60 9.09 11.11
C GLU A 89 9.67 9.25 10.02
N GLY A 90 9.95 8.18 9.28
CA GLY A 90 10.89 8.18 8.16
C GLY A 90 10.50 9.18 7.09
N PHE A 91 9.21 9.30 6.74
CA PHE A 91 8.72 10.27 5.76
C PHE A 91 9.16 11.71 6.08
N LYS A 92 9.13 12.11 7.37
CA LYS A 92 9.52 13.45 7.81
C LYS A 92 11.03 13.69 7.87
N LYS A 93 11.87 12.66 7.75
CA LYS A 93 13.33 12.84 7.77
C LYS A 93 13.81 13.57 6.52
N LYS A 94 14.86 14.37 6.69
CA LYS A 94 15.43 15.22 5.63
C LYS A 94 16.39 14.46 4.73
N THR A 95 17.26 13.64 5.30
CA THR A 95 18.29 12.92 4.55
C THR A 95 17.77 11.58 4.05
N ARG A 96 18.31 11.11 2.92
CA ARG A 96 18.00 9.78 2.38
C ARG A 96 18.43 8.67 3.34
N ALA A 97 19.60 8.81 3.94
CA ALA A 97 20.14 7.83 4.88
C ALA A 97 19.20 7.66 6.09
N ASP A 98 18.70 8.77 6.64
CA ASP A 98 17.72 8.71 7.73
C ASP A 98 16.41 8.08 7.26
N LYS A 99 15.85 8.53 6.14
CA LYS A 99 14.60 7.95 5.59
C LYS A 99 14.69 6.42 5.48
N VAL A 100 15.75 5.91 4.86
CA VAL A 100 15.98 4.48 4.64
C VAL A 100 16.22 3.75 5.95
N ARG A 101 16.95 4.34 6.91
CA ARG A 101 17.11 3.76 8.26
C ARG A 101 15.77 3.45 8.92
N PHE A 102 14.79 4.35 8.80
CA PHE A 102 13.43 4.11 9.31
C PHE A 102 12.67 3.04 8.53
N MET A 103 12.88 2.92 7.21
CA MET A 103 12.32 1.81 6.43
C MET A 103 12.90 0.46 6.87
N ASN A 104 14.21 0.41 7.18
CA ASN A 104 14.86 -0.79 7.70
C ASN A 104 14.31 -1.21 9.07
N ILE A 105 14.04 -0.25 9.95
CA ILE A 105 13.37 -0.54 11.24
C ILE A 105 11.97 -1.09 11.00
N SER A 106 11.24 -0.52 10.03
CA SER A 106 9.91 -1.01 9.64
C SER A 106 9.96 -2.45 9.12
N GLN A 107 10.98 -2.82 8.33
CA GLN A 107 11.21 -4.20 7.89
C GLN A 107 11.53 -5.13 9.07
N GLY A 108 12.30 -4.68 10.06
CA GLY A 108 12.56 -5.46 11.28
C GLY A 108 11.28 -5.80 12.02
N SER A 109 10.40 -4.81 12.25
CA SER A 109 9.10 -5.04 12.88
C SER A 109 8.15 -5.88 12.02
N LEU A 110 8.31 -5.86 10.69
CA LEU A 110 7.58 -6.74 9.78
C LEU A 110 7.92 -8.21 10.02
N GLU A 111 9.21 -8.53 10.16
CA GLU A 111 9.65 -9.90 10.44
C GLU A 111 9.28 -10.37 11.86
N GLU A 112 9.23 -9.47 12.85
CA GLU A 112 8.64 -9.77 14.15
C GLU A 112 7.16 -10.16 14.03
N CYS A 113 6.37 -9.39 13.26
CA CYS A 113 4.97 -9.76 13.00
C CYS A 113 4.85 -11.11 12.30
N ARG A 114 5.71 -11.39 11.32
CA ARG A 114 5.73 -12.68 10.60
C ARG A 114 5.95 -13.83 11.57
N TYR A 115 6.93 -13.70 12.45
CA TYR A 115 7.21 -14.68 13.50
C TYR A 115 6.01 -14.87 14.45
N TYR A 116 5.42 -13.78 14.94
CA TYR A 116 4.28 -13.88 15.86
C TYR A 116 3.04 -14.51 15.22
N LEU A 117 2.81 -14.31 13.91
CA LEU A 117 1.72 -14.97 13.19
C LEU A 117 1.94 -16.49 13.11
N ILE A 118 3.17 -16.93 12.81
CA ILE A 118 3.54 -18.36 12.83
C ILE A 118 3.34 -18.94 14.22
N LEU A 119 3.86 -18.27 15.26
CA LEU A 119 3.74 -18.71 16.64
C LEU A 119 2.28 -18.81 17.10
N THR A 120 1.44 -17.86 16.70
CA THR A 120 0.01 -17.87 17.03
C THR A 120 -0.69 -19.10 16.44
N GLU A 121 -0.33 -19.49 15.22
CA GLU A 121 -0.86 -20.67 14.54
C GLU A 121 -0.39 -21.96 15.22
N ASP A 122 0.90 -22.07 15.54
CA ASP A 122 1.48 -23.22 16.27
C ASP A 122 0.82 -23.43 17.64
N LEU A 123 0.53 -22.33 18.34
CA LEU A 123 -0.17 -22.34 19.63
C LEU A 123 -1.69 -22.55 19.50
N LYS A 124 -2.22 -22.62 18.26
CA LYS A 124 -3.64 -22.78 17.94
C LYS A 124 -4.52 -21.64 18.48
N TYR A 125 -3.99 -20.42 18.53
CA TYR A 125 -4.70 -19.22 19.00
C TYR A 125 -5.47 -18.51 17.88
N GLY A 126 -5.14 -18.79 16.61
CA GLY A 126 -5.87 -18.26 15.46
C GLY A 126 -5.18 -18.58 14.15
N ASN A 127 -5.93 -18.48 13.05
CA ASN A 127 -5.40 -18.63 11.69
C ASN A 127 -4.99 -17.27 11.13
N GLY A 128 -3.68 -17.08 10.94
CA GLY A 128 -3.08 -15.82 10.48
C GLY A 128 -2.95 -15.67 8.96
N LEU A 129 -3.47 -16.58 8.13
CA LEU A 129 -3.20 -16.60 6.67
C LEU A 129 -3.53 -15.27 5.96
N LYS A 130 -4.66 -14.64 6.29
CA LYS A 130 -5.03 -13.34 5.72
C LYS A 130 -4.05 -12.24 6.13
N LEU A 131 -3.62 -12.24 7.39
CA LEU A 131 -2.64 -11.29 7.91
C LEU A 131 -1.27 -11.50 7.27
N MET A 132 -0.85 -12.75 7.05
CA MET A 132 0.39 -13.06 6.33
C MET A 132 0.37 -12.52 4.90
N SER A 133 -0.76 -12.63 4.19
CA SER A 133 -0.91 -12.05 2.85
C SER A 133 -0.83 -10.52 2.87
N GLN A 134 -1.47 -9.87 3.84
CA GLN A 134 -1.40 -8.41 4.01
C GLN A 134 0.02 -7.96 4.36
N LEU A 135 0.70 -8.70 5.24
CA LEU A 135 2.07 -8.41 5.65
C LEU A 135 3.04 -8.50 4.47
N GLU A 136 2.85 -9.50 3.60
CA GLU A 136 3.64 -9.68 2.38
C GLU A 136 3.41 -8.55 1.36
N GLU A 137 2.18 -8.06 1.24
CA GLU A 137 1.88 -6.87 0.43
C GLU A 137 2.62 -5.63 0.98
N VAL A 138 2.58 -5.42 2.29
CA VAL A 138 3.29 -4.31 2.95
C VAL A 138 4.80 -4.43 2.73
N SER A 139 5.38 -5.63 2.85
CA SER A 139 6.81 -5.88 2.65
C SER A 139 7.26 -5.45 1.25
N LYS A 140 6.54 -5.88 0.21
CA LYS A 140 6.85 -5.53 -1.18
C LYS A 140 6.74 -4.02 -1.44
N LEU A 141 5.71 -3.38 -0.89
CA LEU A 141 5.52 -1.93 -1.02
C LEU A 141 6.61 -1.15 -0.28
N LEU A 142 7.02 -1.63 0.88
CA LEU A 142 8.08 -1.02 1.70
C LEU A 142 9.44 -1.12 1.00
N GLU A 143 9.75 -2.28 0.43
CA GLU A 143 10.98 -2.48 -0.35
C GLU A 143 11.01 -1.58 -1.60
N SER A 144 9.90 -1.51 -2.33
CA SER A 144 9.74 -0.62 -3.48
C SER A 144 9.93 0.85 -3.08
N TYR A 145 9.31 1.27 -1.98
CA TYR A 145 9.43 2.64 -1.48
C TYR A 145 10.86 2.97 -1.03
N SER A 146 11.50 2.08 -0.26
CA SER A 146 12.90 2.22 0.19
C SER A 146 13.86 2.34 -1.00
N THR A 147 13.70 1.47 -2.00
CA THR A 147 14.48 1.52 -3.24
C THR A 147 14.26 2.84 -4.01
N SER A 148 13.02 3.33 -4.07
CA SER A 148 12.72 4.61 -4.75
C SER A 148 13.41 5.81 -4.08
N ILE A 149 13.48 5.84 -2.75
CA ILE A 149 14.22 6.86 -1.99
C ILE A 149 15.70 6.83 -2.36
N LEU A 150 16.26 5.63 -2.56
CA LEU A 150 17.65 5.47 -2.95
C LEU A 150 17.93 5.88 -4.42
N LYS A 151 16.96 5.69 -5.32
CA LYS A 151 17.12 5.99 -6.76
C LYS A 151 16.82 7.42 -7.16
N SER A 152 16.17 8.22 -6.31
CA SER A 152 15.66 9.57 -6.61
C SER A 152 16.66 10.63 -7.12
N TYR A 153 17.92 10.29 -7.43
CA TYR A 153 18.96 11.17 -7.98
C TYR A 153 19.92 10.48 -8.99
N LEU A 154 19.51 9.38 -9.64
CA LEU A 154 20.11 8.93 -10.91
C LEU A 154 19.24 9.41 -12.06
#